data_AF-A0A7S2BTJ6-F1
#
_entry.id   AF-A0A7S2BTJ6-F1
#
_cell.length_a   1.000
_cell.length_b   1.000
_cell.length_c   1.000
_cell.angle_alpha   90.00
_cell.angle_beta   90.00
_cell.angle_gamma   90.00
#
_symmetry.space_group_name_H-M   'P 1'
#
loop_
_entity.id
_entity.type
_entity.pdbx_description
1 polymer ?
#
loop_
_entity_poly.entity_id
_entity_poly.type
_entity_poly.pdbx_seq_one_letter_code
_entity_poly.pdbx_strand_id
1 'polypeptide(L)'
;MADSNQFHATCLDTYPPIFYMNDTSKAIVQLVHVYNKYFDPEGGGLVKLRAAYTFDAGPNAVIFCRKEHQLHLLAFLLRYFPTPTGASATYSNKPEMLSEGAAMPVEEELLRMGDATGRVSATNSHTGSGSTKQSLVGDVKMVYCTGVGDGPRVLGADEGLVNLTDGTPKPMPAKPAPVSRDASASVAAEDESQFKPVWVTSLEKTIKDNHRDMKELIKPTGPSIPSTYQMITGVIKFSALYVAFYGGLGLFEMAFRNFVSRPGRRGGFTRTSTN
;
A
#
# COMPACT_ATOMS: atom_id res chain seq x y z
N MET A 1 17.08 -7.84 -3.77
CA MET A 1 16.94 -8.27 -2.36
C MET A 1 17.76 -7.40 -1.42
N ALA A 2 19.10 -7.47 -1.41
CA ALA A 2 19.93 -6.72 -0.44
C ALA A 2 19.68 -5.20 -0.48
N ASP A 3 19.70 -4.59 -1.66
CA ASP A 3 19.44 -3.16 -1.85
C ASP A 3 18.04 -2.74 -1.38
N SER A 4 17.00 -3.52 -1.72
CA SER A 4 15.65 -3.30 -1.20
C SER A 4 15.59 -3.36 0.32
N ASN A 5 16.23 -4.34 0.96
CA ASN A 5 16.30 -4.42 2.43
C ASN A 5 16.99 -3.17 3.02
N GLN A 6 18.09 -2.73 2.40
CA GLN A 6 18.84 -1.56 2.86
C GLN A 6 18.02 -0.27 2.70
N PHE A 7 17.33 -0.10 1.57
CA PHE A 7 16.40 1.00 1.36
C PHE A 7 15.36 1.07 2.50
N HIS A 8 14.67 -0.04 2.80
CA HIS A 8 13.68 -0.08 3.88
C HIS A 8 14.28 0.06 5.28
N ALA A 9 15.53 -0.37 5.50
CA ALA A 9 16.24 -0.15 6.75
C ALA A 9 16.53 1.34 6.98
N THR A 10 16.91 2.09 5.95
CA THR A 10 17.09 3.55 6.06
C THR A 10 15.75 4.29 6.25
N CYS A 11 14.66 3.78 5.68
CA CYS A 11 13.31 4.29 5.96
C CYS A 11 12.91 4.08 7.43
N LEU A 12 13.27 2.93 8.01
CA LEU A 12 13.06 2.64 9.42
C LEU A 12 13.91 3.52 10.36
N ASP A 13 15.12 3.88 9.93
CA ASP A 13 16.05 4.76 10.67
C ASP A 13 15.70 6.26 10.57
N THR A 14 14.70 6.61 9.75
CA THR A 14 14.22 8.01 9.63
C THR A 14 13.43 8.45 10.87
N TYR A 15 13.35 9.77 11.15
CA TYR A 15 12.48 10.31 12.20
C TYR A 15 11.43 11.31 11.64
N PRO A 16 10.11 11.03 11.75
CA PRO A 16 9.51 9.79 12.26
C PRO A 16 9.81 8.57 11.35
N PRO A 17 9.84 7.34 11.90
CA PRO A 17 10.11 6.14 11.10
C PRO A 17 9.08 5.94 9.99
N ILE A 18 9.55 5.49 8.82
CA ILE A 18 8.72 5.22 7.65
C ILE A 18 8.59 3.70 7.47
N PHE A 19 7.35 3.20 7.51
CA PHE A 19 7.02 1.78 7.35
C PHE A 19 6.29 1.53 6.04
N TYR A 20 7.00 1.04 5.03
CA TYR A 20 6.38 0.63 3.75
C TYR A 20 5.95 -0.84 3.74
N MET A 21 6.79 -1.72 4.29
CA MET A 21 6.53 -3.17 4.34
C MET A 21 5.60 -3.53 5.50
N ASN A 22 4.61 -4.38 5.24
CA ASN A 22 3.71 -4.94 6.25
C ASN A 22 4.01 -6.43 6.49
N ASP A 23 3.18 -7.10 7.28
CA ASP A 23 3.40 -8.52 7.61
C ASP A 23 3.25 -9.44 6.40
N THR A 24 2.39 -9.09 5.44
CA THR A 24 2.33 -9.78 4.13
C THR A 24 3.63 -9.63 3.36
N SER A 25 4.21 -8.43 3.32
CA SER A 25 5.51 -8.19 2.69
C SER A 25 6.61 -9.05 3.32
N LYS A 26 6.66 -9.13 4.66
CA LYS A 26 7.63 -9.96 5.40
C LYS A 26 7.44 -11.45 5.11
N ALA A 27 6.19 -11.93 5.04
CA ALA A 27 5.89 -13.31 4.69
C ALA A 27 6.37 -13.65 3.27
N ILE A 28 6.17 -12.76 2.29
CA ILE A 28 6.69 -12.94 0.93
C ILE A 28 8.23 -13.04 0.92
N VAL A 29 8.91 -12.18 1.68
CA VAL A 29 10.38 -12.25 1.84
C VAL A 29 10.82 -13.62 2.36
N GLN A 30 10.19 -14.12 3.43
CA GLN A 30 10.52 -15.42 4.02
C GLN A 30 10.29 -16.56 3.04
N LEU A 31 9.15 -16.56 2.33
CA LEU A 31 8.81 -17.59 1.34
C LEU A 31 9.78 -17.58 0.15
N VAL A 32 10.20 -16.41 -0.34
CA VAL A 32 11.21 -16.33 -1.41
C VAL A 32 12.57 -16.89 -0.96
N HIS A 33 12.97 -16.64 0.29
CA HIS A 33 14.19 -17.25 0.86
C HIS A 33 14.06 -18.77 0.98
N VAL A 34 12.92 -19.28 1.46
CA VAL A 34 12.63 -20.72 1.51
C VAL A 34 12.72 -21.34 0.12
N TYR A 35 12.07 -20.73 -0.88
CA TYR A 35 12.07 -21.20 -2.26
C TYR A 35 13.49 -21.31 -2.83
N ASN A 36 14.30 -20.27 -2.62
CA ASN A 36 15.69 -20.29 -3.05
C ASN A 36 16.52 -21.34 -2.31
N LYS A 37 16.35 -21.47 -0.99
CA LYS A 37 17.07 -22.46 -0.17
C LYS A 37 16.73 -23.89 -0.56
N TYR A 38 15.48 -24.17 -0.93
CA TYR A 38 15.07 -25.50 -1.37
C TYR A 38 15.81 -25.93 -2.64
N PHE A 39 15.98 -25.02 -3.61
CA PHE A 39 16.69 -25.31 -4.86
C PHE A 39 18.20 -25.09 -4.82
N ASP A 40 18.71 -24.40 -3.81
CA ASP A 40 20.13 -24.21 -3.55
C ASP A 40 20.46 -24.40 -2.05
N PRO A 41 20.36 -25.64 -1.54
CA PRO A 41 20.53 -25.90 -0.10
C PRO A 41 21.95 -25.63 0.41
N GLU A 42 22.95 -25.73 -0.46
CA GLU A 42 24.36 -25.51 -0.14
C GLU A 42 24.81 -24.05 -0.31
N GLY A 43 23.93 -23.16 -0.80
CA GLY A 43 24.28 -21.77 -1.06
C GLY A 43 25.35 -21.61 -2.14
N GLY A 44 25.25 -22.40 -3.23
CA GLY A 44 26.20 -22.46 -4.34
C GLY A 44 26.30 -21.20 -5.22
N GLY A 45 25.85 -20.05 -4.72
CA GLY A 45 26.06 -18.73 -5.29
C GLY A 45 24.86 -18.16 -6.05
N LEU A 46 24.99 -16.89 -6.46
CA LEU A 46 23.90 -16.11 -7.10
C LEU A 46 23.28 -16.78 -8.34
N VAL A 47 24.02 -17.66 -9.02
CA VAL A 47 23.58 -18.35 -10.25
C VAL A 47 22.45 -19.34 -9.98
N LYS A 48 22.36 -19.89 -8.76
CA LYS A 48 21.35 -20.91 -8.41
C LYS A 48 20.08 -20.31 -7.80
N LEU A 49 20.09 -19.03 -7.44
CA LEU A 49 18.89 -18.33 -6.94
C LEU A 49 17.85 -18.25 -8.06
N ARG A 50 16.64 -18.70 -7.76
CA ARG A 50 15.55 -18.79 -8.74
C ARG A 50 14.59 -17.61 -8.68
N ALA A 51 14.54 -16.91 -7.54
CA ALA A 51 13.67 -15.77 -7.31
C ALA A 51 14.40 -14.64 -6.55
N ALA A 52 14.06 -13.39 -6.83
CA ALA A 52 14.55 -12.23 -6.11
C ALA A 52 13.42 -11.24 -5.89
N TYR A 53 13.18 -10.85 -4.65
CA TYR A 53 12.21 -9.81 -4.33
C TYR A 53 12.85 -8.40 -4.35
N THR A 54 12.00 -7.41 -4.58
CA THR A 54 12.22 -6.00 -4.28
C THR A 54 10.90 -5.34 -3.87
N PHE A 55 11.00 -4.27 -3.11
CA PHE A 55 9.89 -3.46 -2.61
C PHE A 55 10.26 -1.98 -2.77
N ASP A 56 9.37 -1.21 -3.40
CA ASP A 56 9.47 0.26 -3.49
C ASP A 56 8.78 0.91 -2.27
N ALA A 57 8.27 2.13 -2.42
CA ALA A 57 7.56 2.88 -1.38
C ALA A 57 6.15 2.34 -1.09
N GLY A 58 6.04 1.05 -0.74
CA GLY A 58 4.79 0.40 -0.33
C GLY A 58 4.95 -1.10 -0.06
N PRO A 59 3.87 -1.79 0.33
CA PRO A 59 3.93 -3.20 0.74
C PRO A 59 3.95 -4.19 -0.44
N ASN A 60 3.84 -3.70 -1.68
CA ASN A 60 3.73 -4.53 -2.87
C ASN A 60 5.08 -5.19 -3.19
N ALA A 61 5.10 -6.51 -3.25
CA ALA A 61 6.28 -7.26 -3.66
C ALA A 61 6.39 -7.33 -5.19
N VAL A 62 7.55 -6.99 -5.72
CA VAL A 62 7.94 -7.33 -7.08
C VAL A 62 8.93 -8.49 -7.01
N ILE A 63 8.61 -9.60 -7.67
CA ILE A 63 9.44 -10.82 -7.63
C ILE A 63 9.96 -11.11 -9.03
N PHE A 64 11.28 -10.97 -9.19
CA PHE A 64 11.98 -11.38 -10.40
C PHE A 64 12.26 -12.88 -10.35
N CYS A 65 12.04 -13.56 -11.47
CA CYS A 65 12.46 -14.94 -11.69
C CYS A 65 12.71 -15.17 -13.18
N ARG A 66 13.43 -16.24 -13.51
CA ARG A 66 13.57 -16.69 -14.90
C ARG A 66 12.24 -17.28 -15.39
N LYS A 67 11.95 -17.14 -16.68
CA LYS A 67 10.73 -17.66 -17.32
C LYS A 67 10.50 -19.15 -17.02
N GLU A 68 11.56 -19.95 -16.97
CA GLU A 68 11.50 -21.39 -16.67
C GLU A 68 11.07 -21.71 -15.22
N HIS A 69 11.14 -20.75 -14.29
CA HIS A 69 10.76 -20.93 -12.88
C HIS A 69 9.44 -20.23 -12.52
N GLN A 70 8.90 -19.37 -13.40
CA GLN A 70 7.79 -18.47 -13.10
C GLN A 70 6.54 -19.20 -12.60
N LEU A 71 6.22 -20.34 -13.23
CA LEU A 71 4.98 -21.06 -12.98
C LEU A 71 5.06 -21.84 -11.67
N HIS A 72 6.21 -22.46 -11.42
CA HIS A 72 6.49 -23.18 -10.18
C HIS A 72 6.56 -22.24 -8.96
N LEU A 73 7.18 -21.07 -9.13
CA LEU A 73 7.19 -20.04 -8.10
C LEU A 73 5.78 -19.53 -7.80
N LEU A 74 4.97 -19.27 -8.84
CA LEU A 74 3.58 -18.88 -8.67
C LEU A 74 2.79 -19.97 -7.94
N ALA A 75 2.95 -21.23 -8.33
CA ALA A 75 2.31 -22.38 -7.69
C ALA A 75 2.61 -22.44 -6.19
N PHE A 76 3.88 -22.29 -5.81
CA PHE A 76 4.30 -22.25 -4.40
C PHE A 76 3.67 -21.06 -3.66
N LEU A 77 3.72 -19.85 -4.21
CA LEU A 77 3.16 -18.66 -3.56
C LEU A 77 1.64 -18.74 -3.37
N LEU A 78 0.89 -19.31 -4.32
CA LEU A 78 -0.56 -19.48 -4.23
C LEU A 78 -1.00 -20.40 -3.08
N ARG A 79 -0.10 -21.25 -2.57
CA ARG A 79 -0.37 -22.08 -1.38
C ARG A 79 -0.47 -21.24 -0.10
N TYR A 80 0.27 -20.13 -0.04
CA TYR A 80 0.30 -19.21 1.10
C TYR A 80 -0.54 -17.95 0.89
N PHE A 81 -0.85 -17.62 -0.37
CA PHE A 81 -1.67 -16.49 -0.79
C PHE A 81 -2.77 -16.96 -1.77
N PRO A 82 -3.76 -17.72 -1.29
CA PRO A 82 -4.78 -18.31 -2.14
C PRO A 82 -5.66 -17.26 -2.82
N THR A 83 -6.03 -17.53 -4.07
CA THR A 83 -6.95 -16.71 -4.86
C THR A 83 -8.33 -16.64 -4.17
N PRO A 84 -8.94 -15.45 -4.02
CA PRO A 84 -10.30 -15.33 -3.54
C PRO A 84 -11.30 -16.04 -4.47
N THR A 85 -12.30 -16.71 -3.89
CA THR A 85 -13.36 -17.39 -4.63
C THR A 85 -14.04 -16.43 -5.60
N GLY A 86 -14.16 -16.82 -6.88
CA GLY A 86 -14.83 -16.02 -7.92
C GLY A 86 -14.04 -14.82 -8.44
N ALA A 87 -12.77 -14.63 -8.05
CA ALA A 87 -11.98 -13.46 -8.43
C ALA A 87 -10.92 -13.70 -9.53
N SER A 88 -10.85 -14.89 -10.16
CA SER A 88 -9.72 -15.26 -11.04
C SER A 88 -9.41 -14.22 -12.15
N ALA A 89 -10.44 -13.69 -12.81
CA ALA A 89 -10.28 -12.72 -13.91
C ALA A 89 -9.84 -11.31 -13.44
N THR A 90 -10.10 -10.95 -12.19
CA THR A 90 -9.66 -9.65 -11.61
C THR A 90 -8.40 -9.79 -10.77
N TYR A 91 -8.05 -11.02 -10.39
CA TYR A 91 -6.88 -11.32 -9.57
C TYR A 91 -5.59 -11.32 -10.37
N SER A 92 -5.62 -11.70 -11.65
CA SER A 92 -4.45 -11.73 -12.51
C SER A 92 -4.71 -11.13 -13.88
N ASN A 93 -3.70 -10.43 -14.43
CA ASN A 93 -3.70 -10.01 -15.84
C ASN A 93 -3.44 -11.17 -16.81
N LYS A 94 -3.13 -12.37 -16.28
CA LYS A 94 -2.93 -13.62 -17.00
C LYS A 94 -3.69 -14.75 -16.26
N PRO A 95 -5.02 -14.82 -16.42
CA PRO A 95 -5.85 -15.79 -15.69
C PRO A 95 -5.50 -17.25 -16.05
N GLU A 96 -5.06 -17.52 -17.27
CA GLU A 96 -4.59 -18.84 -17.71
C GLU A 96 -3.36 -19.32 -16.93
N MET A 97 -2.37 -18.44 -16.73
CA MET A 97 -1.17 -18.72 -15.94
C MET A 97 -1.52 -18.93 -14.46
N LEU A 98 -2.51 -18.18 -13.95
CA LEU A 98 -3.01 -18.34 -12.58
C LEU A 98 -3.64 -19.73 -12.38
N SER A 99 -4.50 -20.16 -13.30
CA SER A 99 -5.12 -21.49 -13.28
C SER A 99 -4.08 -22.61 -13.38
N GLU A 100 -3.10 -22.47 -14.27
CA GLU A 100 -2.02 -23.43 -14.45
C GLU A 100 -1.14 -23.53 -13.18
N GLY A 101 -0.78 -22.38 -12.59
CA GLY A 101 -0.02 -22.34 -11.34
C GLY A 101 -0.79 -22.93 -10.15
N ALA A 102 -2.10 -22.68 -10.05
CA ALA A 102 -2.93 -23.25 -8.99
C ALA A 102 -3.06 -24.79 -9.09
N ALA A 103 -3.05 -25.33 -10.32
CA ALA A 103 -3.10 -26.77 -10.58
C ALA A 103 -1.74 -27.47 -10.45
N MET A 104 -0.64 -26.72 -10.56
CA MET A 104 0.71 -27.26 -10.50
C MET A 104 1.01 -27.85 -9.10
N PRO A 105 1.53 -29.09 -9.04
CA PRO A 105 2.00 -29.67 -7.78
C PRO A 105 3.23 -28.92 -7.27
N VAL A 106 3.36 -28.86 -5.96
CA VAL A 106 4.50 -28.28 -5.23
C VAL A 106 4.99 -29.35 -4.27
N GLU A 107 6.31 -29.53 -4.16
CA GLU A 107 6.88 -30.60 -3.36
C GLU A 107 6.55 -30.45 -1.87
N GLU A 108 6.18 -31.55 -1.21
CA GLU A 108 5.81 -31.56 0.22
C GLU A 108 6.91 -31.01 1.13
N GLU A 109 8.18 -31.28 0.80
CA GLU A 109 9.30 -30.72 1.57
C GLU A 109 9.39 -29.20 1.45
N LEU A 110 9.13 -28.64 0.26
CA LEU A 110 9.10 -27.20 0.06
C LEU A 110 7.92 -26.57 0.84
N LEU A 111 6.77 -27.23 0.87
CA LEU A 111 5.62 -26.80 1.68
C LEU A 111 5.93 -26.87 3.18
N ARG A 112 6.58 -27.94 3.64
CA ARG A 112 7.01 -28.07 5.04
C ARG A 112 7.98 -26.97 5.45
N MET A 113 8.94 -26.63 4.58
CA MET A 113 9.86 -25.52 4.80
C MET A 113 9.13 -24.16 4.82
N GLY A 114 8.12 -23.97 3.97
CA GLY A 114 7.33 -22.74 3.95
C GLY A 114 6.44 -22.60 5.19
N ASP A 115 5.81 -23.67 5.65
CA ASP A 115 4.99 -23.68 6.87
C ASP A 115 5.84 -23.33 8.11
N ALA A 116 7.11 -23.75 8.12
CA ALA A 116 8.06 -23.42 9.19
C ALA A 116 8.40 -21.92 9.30
N THR A 117 7.96 -21.07 8.35
CA THR A 117 8.09 -19.61 8.44
C THR A 117 7.05 -18.96 9.37
N GLY A 118 6.05 -19.74 9.82
CA GLY A 118 4.93 -19.26 10.64
C GLY A 118 3.70 -18.86 9.81
N ARG A 119 3.80 -18.80 8.48
CA ARG A 119 2.65 -18.72 7.59
C ARG A 119 2.30 -20.12 7.09
N VAL A 120 1.16 -20.66 7.52
CA VAL A 120 0.73 -22.02 7.16
C VAL A 120 0.06 -22.01 5.79
N SER A 121 0.38 -22.98 4.93
CA SER A 121 -0.27 -23.20 3.64
C SER A 121 -1.76 -23.50 3.79
N ALA A 122 -2.58 -23.07 2.81
CA ALA A 122 -4.01 -23.36 2.77
C ALA A 122 -4.34 -24.86 2.81
N THR A 123 -3.46 -25.73 2.28
CA THR A 123 -3.64 -27.19 2.24
C THR A 123 -3.40 -27.86 3.60
N ASN A 124 -2.51 -27.30 4.42
CA ASN A 124 -2.12 -27.85 5.72
C ASN A 124 -2.88 -27.23 6.90
N SER A 125 -3.98 -26.53 6.62
CA SER A 125 -4.90 -25.98 7.63
C SER A 125 -5.67 -27.05 8.44
N HIS A 126 -5.40 -28.33 8.21
CA HIS A 126 -5.85 -29.44 9.05
C HIS A 126 -4.73 -29.82 10.02
N THR A 127 -5.01 -29.75 11.33
CA THR A 127 -4.22 -30.22 12.50
C THR A 127 -3.58 -29.11 13.37
N GLY A 128 -4.42 -28.36 14.08
CA GLY A 128 -3.97 -27.49 15.16
C GLY A 128 -5.13 -26.84 15.92
N SER A 129 -5.75 -27.59 16.83
CA SER A 129 -6.73 -27.09 17.79
C SER A 129 -6.05 -26.08 18.74
N GLY A 130 -6.00 -24.80 18.39
CA GLY A 130 -5.49 -23.78 19.31
C GLY A 130 -5.04 -22.44 18.70
N SER A 131 -4.78 -22.35 17.39
CA SER A 131 -4.48 -21.06 16.74
C SER A 131 -5.69 -20.58 15.94
N THR A 132 -6.08 -19.33 16.17
CA THR A 132 -7.15 -18.64 15.44
C THR A 132 -6.91 -18.82 13.93
N LYS A 133 -7.86 -19.42 13.21
CA LYS A 133 -7.79 -19.62 11.75
C LYS A 133 -7.63 -18.26 11.06
N GLN A 134 -6.40 -17.82 10.83
CA GLN A 134 -6.16 -16.60 10.06
C GLN A 134 -6.48 -16.91 8.60
N SER A 135 -7.51 -16.24 8.07
CA SER A 135 -7.83 -16.34 6.64
C SER A 135 -6.65 -15.80 5.84
N LEU A 136 -6.00 -16.67 5.08
CA LEU A 136 -4.90 -16.31 4.17
C LEU A 136 -5.40 -15.59 2.91
N VAL A 137 -6.70 -15.70 2.63
CA VAL A 137 -7.36 -15.12 1.46
C VAL A 137 -7.45 -13.61 1.64
N GLY A 138 -7.01 -12.87 0.62
CA GLY A 138 -7.15 -11.41 0.56
C GLY A 138 -5.91 -10.62 1.00
N ASP A 139 -4.91 -11.27 1.61
CA ASP A 139 -3.63 -10.64 1.95
C ASP A 139 -2.88 -10.15 0.70
N VAL A 140 -2.96 -10.92 -0.39
CA VAL A 140 -2.55 -10.50 -1.74
C VAL A 140 -3.83 -10.29 -2.55
N LYS A 141 -4.03 -9.06 -3.02
CA LYS A 141 -5.24 -8.65 -3.74
C LYS A 141 -5.23 -9.04 -5.22
N MET A 142 -4.04 -9.07 -5.81
CA MET A 142 -3.83 -9.35 -7.22
C MET A 142 -2.37 -9.75 -7.48
N VAL A 143 -2.14 -10.47 -8.57
CA VAL A 143 -0.84 -10.83 -9.13
C VAL A 143 -0.74 -10.24 -10.52
N TYR A 144 0.33 -9.53 -10.83
CA TYR A 144 0.57 -8.99 -12.16
C TYR A 144 1.82 -9.64 -12.76
N CYS A 145 1.63 -10.43 -13.82
CA CYS A 145 2.69 -11.16 -14.49
C CYS A 145 3.14 -10.40 -15.75
N THR A 146 4.38 -9.90 -15.72
CA THR A 146 5.01 -9.20 -16.85
C THR A 146 6.43 -9.74 -17.12
N GLY A 147 7.07 -9.23 -18.17
CA GLY A 147 8.45 -9.52 -18.53
C GLY A 147 9.22 -8.25 -18.89
N VAL A 148 10.53 -8.38 -19.10
CA VAL A 148 11.36 -7.28 -19.59
C VAL A 148 10.86 -6.85 -20.98
N GLY A 149 10.52 -5.57 -21.09
CA GLY A 149 10.08 -4.95 -22.34
C GLY A 149 11.14 -4.00 -22.90
N ASP A 150 10.80 -3.36 -24.01
CA ASP A 150 11.58 -2.28 -24.61
C ASP A 150 11.25 -0.91 -23.99
N GLY A 151 11.89 0.13 -24.50
CA GLY A 151 11.69 1.51 -24.04
C GLY A 151 10.38 2.15 -24.55
N PRO A 152 10.21 3.46 -24.34
CA PRO A 152 9.05 4.19 -24.81
C PRO A 152 8.83 4.05 -26.32
N ARG A 153 7.57 3.90 -26.74
CA ARG A 153 7.16 3.81 -28.15
C ARG A 153 6.33 5.02 -28.55
N VAL A 154 6.59 5.55 -29.74
CA VAL A 154 5.71 6.52 -30.38
C VAL A 154 4.55 5.74 -30.99
N LEU A 155 3.32 6.09 -30.57
CA LEU A 155 2.08 5.46 -31.04
C LEU A 155 1.44 6.30 -32.16
N GLY A 156 0.46 5.71 -32.85
CA GLY A 156 -0.31 6.40 -33.88
C GLY A 156 -1.17 7.54 -33.33
N ALA A 157 -1.53 8.50 -34.18
CA ALA A 157 -2.41 9.61 -33.81
C ALA A 157 -3.81 9.14 -33.36
N ASP A 158 -4.24 7.98 -33.85
CA ASP A 158 -5.47 7.29 -33.48
C ASP A 158 -5.46 6.81 -32.03
N GLU A 159 -4.30 6.41 -31.50
CA GLU A 159 -4.10 5.98 -30.10
C GLU A 159 -3.94 7.16 -29.13
N GLY A 160 -3.81 8.39 -29.63
CA GLY A 160 -3.69 9.59 -28.79
C GLY A 160 -4.94 9.78 -27.90
N LEU A 161 -4.75 10.26 -26.68
CA LEU A 161 -5.86 10.48 -25.72
C LEU A 161 -6.55 11.84 -25.89
N VAL A 162 -6.15 12.62 -26.90
CA VAL A 162 -6.58 14.00 -27.13
C VAL A 162 -7.15 14.13 -28.54
N ASN A 163 -8.24 14.87 -28.69
CA ASN A 163 -8.79 15.29 -29.97
C ASN A 163 -7.85 16.32 -30.60
N LEU A 164 -7.30 16.00 -31.78
CA LEU A 164 -6.31 16.86 -32.45
C LEU A 164 -6.91 18.18 -32.97
N THR A 165 -8.23 18.24 -33.14
CA THR A 165 -8.93 19.43 -33.66
C THR A 165 -9.09 20.53 -32.62
N ASP A 166 -9.43 20.17 -31.38
CA ASP A 166 -9.81 21.13 -30.33
C ASP A 166 -8.97 21.00 -29.04
N GLY A 167 -8.06 20.03 -28.96
CA GLY A 167 -7.20 19.79 -27.81
C GLY A 167 -7.92 19.19 -26.59
N THR A 168 -9.18 18.78 -26.72
CA THR A 168 -9.95 18.20 -25.61
C THR A 168 -9.64 16.71 -25.42
N PRO A 169 -9.79 16.14 -24.20
CA PRO A 169 -9.66 14.70 -24.01
C PRO A 169 -10.66 13.91 -24.85
N LYS A 170 -10.21 12.81 -25.47
CA LYS A 170 -11.13 11.86 -26.12
C LYS A 170 -12.06 11.24 -25.06
N PRO A 171 -13.32 10.91 -25.41
CA PRO A 171 -14.23 10.24 -24.49
C PRO A 171 -13.62 8.94 -23.98
N MET A 172 -13.67 8.69 -22.68
CA MET A 172 -13.30 7.36 -22.17
C MET A 172 -14.30 6.33 -22.69
N PRO A 173 -13.85 5.15 -23.14
CA PRO A 173 -14.76 4.04 -23.40
C PRO A 173 -15.56 3.75 -22.13
N ALA A 174 -16.87 3.50 -22.29
CA ALA A 174 -17.74 3.22 -21.17
C ALA A 174 -17.15 2.07 -20.33
N LYS A 175 -17.04 2.28 -19.02
CA LYS A 175 -16.59 1.23 -18.10
C LYS A 175 -17.48 0.00 -18.32
N PRO A 176 -16.93 -1.19 -18.62
CA PRO A 176 -17.75 -2.38 -18.77
C PRO A 176 -18.59 -2.57 -17.51
N ALA A 177 -19.87 -2.91 -17.70
CA ALA A 177 -20.80 -3.12 -16.60
C ALA A 177 -20.17 -4.12 -15.61
N PRO A 178 -20.30 -3.89 -14.28
CA PRO A 178 -19.83 -4.87 -13.31
C PRO A 178 -20.46 -6.22 -13.64
N VAL A 179 -19.62 -7.25 -13.77
CA VAL A 179 -20.07 -8.63 -13.96
C VAL A 179 -21.06 -8.93 -12.85
N SER A 180 -22.31 -9.26 -13.23
CA SER A 180 -23.37 -9.57 -12.28
C SER A 180 -22.89 -10.67 -11.35
N ARG A 181 -22.80 -10.39 -10.05
CA ARG A 181 -22.65 -11.43 -9.05
C ARG A 181 -23.89 -12.32 -9.15
N ASP A 182 -23.70 -13.62 -9.39
CA ASP A 182 -24.78 -14.59 -9.34
C ASP A 182 -25.51 -14.45 -7.99
N ALA A 183 -26.83 -14.27 -8.08
CA ALA A 183 -27.73 -13.95 -6.98
C ALA A 183 -28.01 -15.15 -6.04
N SER A 184 -27.02 -16.01 -5.79
CA SER A 184 -27.15 -17.19 -4.91
C SER A 184 -26.37 -17.08 -3.60
N ALA A 185 -25.64 -16.00 -3.37
CA ALA A 185 -25.11 -15.64 -2.06
C ALA A 185 -25.83 -14.38 -1.55
N SER A 186 -26.89 -14.57 -0.77
CA SER A 186 -27.53 -13.49 -0.01
C SER A 186 -26.59 -13.01 1.09
N VAL A 187 -25.67 -12.10 0.77
CA VAL A 187 -25.14 -11.18 1.77
C VAL A 187 -26.06 -9.98 1.72
N ALA A 188 -26.70 -9.67 2.85
CA ALA A 188 -27.58 -8.52 2.97
C ALA A 188 -26.87 -7.29 2.40
N ALA A 189 -27.51 -6.62 1.44
CA ALA A 189 -27.09 -5.31 1.01
C ALA A 189 -27.24 -4.38 2.22
N GLU A 190 -26.14 -4.13 2.92
CA GLU A 190 -26.09 -3.07 3.91
C GLU A 190 -26.28 -1.75 3.17
N ASP A 191 -27.27 -0.99 3.63
CA ASP A 191 -27.62 0.34 3.15
C ASP A 191 -26.39 1.27 3.26
N GLU A 192 -25.72 1.52 2.13
CA GLU A 192 -24.55 2.42 2.03
C GLU A 192 -24.87 3.85 2.49
N SER A 193 -26.14 4.21 2.69
CA SER A 193 -26.52 5.51 3.27
C SER A 193 -26.31 5.60 4.79
N GLN A 194 -26.11 4.48 5.49
CA GLN A 194 -25.90 4.45 6.95
C GLN A 194 -24.43 4.36 7.39
N PHE A 195 -23.51 3.96 6.51
CA PHE A 195 -22.10 3.83 6.88
C PHE A 195 -21.32 5.11 6.58
N LYS A 196 -21.51 6.14 7.41
CA LYS A 196 -20.46 7.16 7.57
C LYS A 196 -19.42 6.59 8.53
N PRO A 197 -18.18 6.30 8.07
CA PRO A 197 -17.13 5.83 8.97
C PRO A 197 -16.94 6.83 10.11
N VAL A 198 -16.75 6.35 11.34
CA VAL A 198 -16.58 7.20 12.55
C VAL A 198 -15.48 8.26 12.37
N TRP A 199 -14.48 7.98 11.53
CA TRP A 199 -13.44 8.94 11.19
C TRP A 199 -13.92 10.09 10.29
N VAL A 200 -14.91 9.88 9.41
CA VAL A 200 -15.50 10.93 8.55
C VAL A 200 -16.32 11.90 9.40
N THR A 201 -17.14 11.39 10.32
CA THR A 201 -17.89 12.24 11.25
C THR A 201 -16.99 12.97 12.24
N SER A 202 -15.90 12.32 12.68
CA SER A 202 -14.87 12.97 13.51
C SER A 202 -14.14 14.08 12.76
N LEU A 203 -13.74 13.85 11.50
CA LEU A 203 -13.07 14.84 10.65
C LEU A 203 -13.99 16.02 10.30
N GLU A 204 -15.25 15.77 9.94
CA GLU A 204 -16.26 16.81 9.70
C GLU A 204 -16.48 17.69 10.94
N LYS A 205 -16.47 17.08 12.13
CA LYS A 205 -16.59 17.80 13.41
C LYS A 205 -15.33 18.62 13.70
N THR A 206 -14.14 18.06 13.57
CA THR A 206 -12.87 18.78 13.78
C THR A 206 -12.71 19.95 12.82
N ILE A 207 -13.14 19.81 11.55
CA ILE A 207 -13.13 20.92 10.58
C ILE A 207 -14.11 22.02 11.00
N LYS A 208 -15.32 21.66 11.45
CA LYS A 208 -16.33 22.64 11.91
C LYS A 208 -15.90 23.37 13.17
N ASP A 209 -15.36 22.65 14.15
CA ASP A 209 -14.90 23.21 15.43
C ASP A 209 -13.69 24.13 15.20
N ASN A 210 -12.71 23.72 14.38
CA ASN A 210 -11.57 24.58 14.00
C ASN A 210 -12.02 25.82 13.20
N HIS A 211 -13.03 25.69 12.34
CA HIS A 211 -13.56 26.83 11.59
C HIS A 211 -14.33 27.81 12.47
N ARG A 212 -14.99 27.33 13.54
CA ARG A 212 -15.66 28.15 14.54
C ARG A 212 -14.65 28.89 15.43
N ASP A 213 -13.62 28.20 15.92
CA ASP A 213 -12.60 28.79 16.78
C ASP A 213 -11.75 29.84 16.03
N MET A 214 -11.47 29.64 14.74
CA MET A 214 -10.81 30.67 13.93
C MET A 214 -11.66 31.92 13.70
N LYS A 215 -12.99 31.79 13.61
CA LYS A 215 -13.89 32.96 13.53
C LYS A 215 -13.94 33.74 14.84
N GLU A 216 -13.74 33.08 15.98
CA GLU A 216 -13.64 33.76 17.27
C GLU A 216 -12.27 34.39 17.53
N LEU A 217 -11.18 33.77 17.05
CA LEU A 217 -9.83 34.33 17.12
C LEU A 217 -9.64 35.54 16.18
N ILE A 218 -10.38 35.59 15.07
CA ILE A 218 -10.32 36.66 14.07
C ILE A 218 -11.59 37.52 14.18
N LYS A 219 -11.81 38.13 15.34
CA LYS A 219 -12.66 39.32 15.42
C LYS A 219 -11.85 40.49 14.86
N PRO A 220 -12.31 41.18 13.80
CA PRO A 220 -11.53 42.25 13.19
C PRO A 220 -11.47 43.44 14.15
N THR A 221 -10.32 43.64 14.79
CA THR A 221 -9.99 44.90 15.43
C THR A 221 -9.43 45.85 14.37
N GLY A 222 -10.33 46.48 13.62
CA GLY A 222 -10.01 47.60 12.73
C GLY A 222 -9.94 47.26 11.23
N PRO A 223 -9.93 48.30 10.37
CA PRO A 223 -10.17 48.12 8.95
C PRO A 223 -8.89 47.72 8.19
N SER A 224 -9.08 46.77 7.27
CA SER A 224 -8.23 46.41 6.13
C SER A 224 -6.92 45.63 6.38
N ILE A 225 -6.90 44.32 6.05
CA ILE A 225 -5.89 43.69 5.17
C ILE A 225 -6.52 42.47 4.45
N PRO A 226 -6.95 42.58 3.18
CA PRO A 226 -7.57 41.47 2.43
C PRO A 226 -6.58 40.38 1.94
N SER A 227 -5.28 40.69 1.81
CA SER A 227 -4.32 39.79 1.13
C SER A 227 -3.79 38.66 2.00
N THR A 228 -3.60 38.89 3.31
CA THR A 228 -3.07 37.87 4.23
C THR A 228 -4.11 36.81 4.56
N TYR A 229 -5.39 37.18 4.63
CA TYR A 229 -6.50 36.25 4.92
C TYR A 229 -6.73 35.23 3.81
N GLN A 230 -6.60 35.65 2.55
CA GLN A 230 -6.67 34.78 1.37
C GLN A 230 -5.47 33.82 1.30
N MET A 231 -4.26 34.30 1.63
CA MET A 231 -3.07 33.43 1.65
C MET A 231 -3.14 32.37 2.76
N ILE A 232 -3.53 32.74 3.98
CA ILE A 232 -3.59 31.82 5.11
C ILE A 232 -4.68 30.76 4.90
N THR A 233 -5.85 31.15 4.38
CA THR A 233 -6.92 30.20 4.05
C THR A 233 -6.57 29.28 2.88
N GLY A 234 -5.79 29.75 1.90
CA GLY A 234 -5.27 28.95 0.79
C GLY A 234 -4.28 27.88 1.23
N VAL A 235 -3.29 28.25 2.06
CA VAL A 235 -2.29 27.32 2.59
C VAL A 235 -2.93 26.23 3.45
N ILE A 236 -3.90 26.58 4.30
CA ILE A 236 -4.56 25.62 5.20
C ILE A 236 -5.48 24.66 4.44
N LYS A 237 -6.19 25.12 3.40
CA LYS A 237 -6.98 24.23 2.53
C LYS A 237 -6.09 23.25 1.77
N PHE A 238 -4.91 23.69 1.33
CA PHE A 238 -3.93 22.83 0.67
C PHE A 238 -3.38 21.78 1.62
N SER A 239 -3.06 22.14 2.87
CA SER A 239 -2.59 21.20 3.90
C SER A 239 -3.66 20.19 4.32
N ALA A 240 -4.93 20.60 4.43
CA ALA A 240 -6.03 19.70 4.77
C ALA A 240 -6.32 18.69 3.64
N LEU A 241 -6.22 19.11 2.37
CA LEU A 241 -6.34 18.19 1.23
C LEU A 241 -5.16 17.21 1.17
N TYR A 242 -3.95 17.69 1.48
CA TYR A 242 -2.73 16.88 1.49
C TYR A 242 -2.77 15.79 2.57
N VAL A 243 -3.26 16.12 3.77
CA VAL A 243 -3.44 15.17 4.87
C VAL A 243 -4.58 14.17 4.59
N ALA A 244 -5.63 14.58 3.88
CA ALA A 244 -6.74 13.71 3.48
C ALA A 244 -6.34 12.69 2.39
N PHE A 245 -5.40 13.05 1.50
CA PHE A 245 -4.93 12.14 0.44
C PHE A 245 -3.78 11.21 0.85
N TYR A 246 -2.96 11.60 1.84
CA TYR A 246 -1.73 10.87 2.19
C TYR A 246 -1.61 10.39 3.64
N GLY A 247 -2.70 10.40 4.42
CA GLY A 247 -2.83 9.61 5.65
C GLY A 247 -1.76 9.89 6.71
N GLY A 248 -1.83 11.05 7.36
CA GLY A 248 -0.88 11.40 8.43
C GLY A 248 -1.43 12.46 9.39
N LEU A 249 -2.48 12.13 10.16
CA LEU A 249 -3.09 13.09 11.10
C LEU A 249 -2.27 13.31 12.39
N GLY A 250 -1.40 12.39 12.80
CA GLY A 250 -0.73 12.46 14.11
C GLY A 250 0.37 13.52 14.24
N LEU A 251 1.04 13.86 13.14
CA LEU A 251 2.20 14.79 13.17
C LEU A 251 1.81 16.27 13.13
N PHE A 252 0.66 16.59 12.53
CA PHE A 252 0.24 17.99 12.40
C PHE A 252 -0.32 18.55 13.72
N GLU A 253 -1.07 17.74 14.48
CA GLU A 253 -1.63 18.16 15.77
C GLU A 253 -0.53 18.48 16.80
N MET A 254 0.56 17.71 16.80
CA MET A 254 1.69 17.87 17.71
C MET A 254 2.59 19.07 17.32
N ALA A 255 2.80 19.31 16.02
CA ALA A 255 3.54 20.46 15.53
C ALA A 255 2.80 21.78 15.80
N PHE A 256 1.47 21.79 15.64
CA PHE A 256 0.65 22.99 15.84
C PHE A 256 0.50 23.36 17.32
N ARG A 257 0.32 22.38 18.22
CA ARG A 257 0.34 22.61 19.68
C ARG A 257 1.65 23.21 20.16
N ASN A 258 2.80 22.70 19.68
CA ASN A 258 4.11 23.24 20.06
C ASN A 258 4.37 24.66 19.53
N PHE A 259 3.74 25.04 18.41
CA PHE A 259 3.83 26.40 17.87
C PHE A 259 2.99 27.40 18.67
N VAL A 260 1.78 27.01 19.11
CA VAL A 260 0.85 27.87 19.85
C VAL A 260 1.21 27.97 21.35
N SER A 261 1.85 26.96 21.93
CA SER A 261 2.12 26.89 23.38
C SER A 261 3.47 27.46 23.86
N ARG A 262 4.18 28.28 23.08
CA ARG A 262 5.38 28.99 23.56
C ARG A 262 5.01 30.33 24.23
N PRO A 263 4.97 30.44 25.57
CA PRO A 263 4.93 31.74 26.21
C PRO A 263 6.29 32.43 25.99
N GLY A 264 6.26 33.64 25.44
CA GLY A 264 7.46 34.44 25.21
C GLY A 264 8.20 34.75 26.52
N ARG A 265 9.39 34.17 26.70
CA ARG A 265 10.34 34.65 27.70
C ARG A 265 11.23 35.72 27.10
N ARG A 266 10.95 36.96 27.49
CA ARG A 266 11.90 38.08 27.46
C ARG A 266 13.01 37.84 28.50
N GLY A 267 14.25 38.14 28.12
CA GLY A 267 15.24 38.74 29.02
C GLY A 267 16.34 37.81 29.55
N GLY A 268 17.60 38.28 29.41
CA GLY A 268 18.68 38.00 30.36
C GLY A 268 19.87 37.23 29.79
N PHE A 269 20.71 37.88 28.99
CA PHE A 269 22.07 37.44 28.73
C PHE A 269 22.93 37.85 29.95
N THR A 270 23.35 36.91 30.79
CA THR A 270 24.44 37.14 31.75
C THR A 270 25.50 36.05 31.60
N ARG A 271 26.69 36.53 31.27
CA ARG A 271 27.95 35.81 31.13
C ARG A 271 28.59 35.69 32.52
N THR A 272 28.93 34.50 32.97
CA THR A 272 29.94 34.28 34.01
C THR A 272 30.78 33.06 33.67
N SER A 273 32.09 33.28 33.76
CA SER A 273 33.20 32.37 33.51
C SER A 273 33.45 31.40 34.67
N THR A 274 34.25 30.36 34.39
CA THR A 274 35.16 29.59 35.30
C THR A 274 34.49 28.84 36.47
N ASN A 275 34.83 27.59 36.81
CA ASN A 275 36.05 26.79 36.68
C ASN A 275 35.73 25.37 36.17
#